data_AF-A0A368F5S5-F1
#
_entry.id   AF-A0A368F5S5-F1
#
_cell.length_a   1.000
_cell.length_b   1.000
_cell.length_c   1.000
_cell.angle_alpha   90.00
_cell.angle_beta   90.00
_cell.angle_gamma   90.00
#
_symmetry.space_group_name_H-M   'P 1'
#
loop_
_entity.id
_entity.type
_entity.pdbx_description
1 polymer ?
#
loop_
_entity_poly.entity_id
_entity_poly.type
_entity_poly.pdbx_seq_one_letter_code
_entity_poly.pdbx_strand_id
1 'polypeptide(L)'
;MALIAERPDVLEHILLTKEYSHCGVYQVRLCIDGQWKIVLVDDFFPCRAETRSIAFADGRKNQLWVPLIEKALAKQLGSYSRLRAGRTIEGLAMLTGAPVEVVSLEDETDKDIRWARILSAREAGFIMGCSCGAGKRAVNEEVFRRNGLLAKHAYSVLDVRQEGEHRLLKLRNPWGSFVWKGKWSNNWSGWPQ
;
A
#
# COMPACT_ATOMS: atom_id res chain seq x y z
N MET A 1 -1.65 -3.84 -1.19
CA MET A 1 -3.06 -3.92 -0.74
C MET A 1 -3.67 -2.56 -0.43
N ALA A 2 -3.15 -1.81 0.55
CA ALA A 2 -3.73 -0.51 0.90
C ALA A 2 -3.80 0.51 -0.24
N LEU A 3 -2.73 0.59 -1.05
CA LEU A 3 -2.67 1.46 -2.23
C LEU A 3 -3.73 1.10 -3.29
N ILE A 4 -3.99 -0.19 -3.47
CA ILE A 4 -4.99 -0.70 -4.42
C ILE A 4 -6.41 -0.41 -3.92
N ALA A 5 -6.62 -0.37 -2.60
CA ALA A 5 -7.93 -0.02 -2.04
C ALA A 5 -8.37 1.43 -2.39
N GLU A 6 -7.44 2.31 -2.77
CA GLU A 6 -7.74 3.67 -3.24
C GLU A 6 -8.10 3.73 -4.74
N ARG A 7 -7.94 2.62 -5.47
CA ARG A 7 -8.15 2.55 -6.92
C ARG A 7 -9.09 1.40 -7.27
N PRO A 8 -10.42 1.63 -7.17
CA PRO A 8 -11.42 0.62 -7.49
C PRO A 8 -11.27 0.06 -8.91
N ASP A 9 -10.88 0.89 -9.87
CA ASP A 9 -10.61 0.51 -11.25
C ASP A 9 -9.51 -0.55 -11.38
N VAL A 10 -8.44 -0.41 -10.59
CA VAL A 10 -7.35 -1.39 -10.55
C VAL A 10 -7.81 -2.66 -9.83
N LEU A 11 -8.57 -2.53 -8.75
CA LEU A 11 -9.13 -3.66 -8.03
C LEU A 11 -10.05 -4.52 -8.93
N GLU A 12 -10.92 -3.86 -9.72
CA GLU A 12 -11.80 -4.52 -10.68
C GLU A 12 -11.05 -5.20 -11.83
N HIS A 13 -9.89 -4.65 -12.22
CA HIS A 13 -9.03 -5.29 -13.20
C HIS A 13 -8.32 -6.55 -12.66
N ILE A 14 -7.96 -6.53 -11.38
CA ILE A 14 -7.27 -7.64 -10.69
C ILE A 14 -8.26 -8.75 -10.33
N LEU A 15 -9.45 -8.43 -9.81
CA LEU A 15 -10.43 -9.44 -9.38
C LEU A 15 -11.52 -9.63 -10.42
N LEU A 16 -11.42 -10.74 -11.14
CA LEU A 16 -12.39 -11.09 -12.19
C LEU A 16 -13.65 -11.70 -11.60
N THR A 17 -13.52 -12.48 -10.51
CA THR A 17 -14.66 -12.99 -9.74
C THR A 17 -15.12 -11.91 -8.75
N LYS A 18 -16.13 -11.13 -9.14
CA LYS A 18 -16.64 -10.00 -8.34
C LYS A 18 -17.63 -10.39 -7.25
N GLU A 19 -18.22 -11.57 -7.37
CA GLU A 19 -19.22 -12.11 -6.44
C GLU A 19 -18.68 -13.32 -5.67
N TYR A 20 -19.40 -13.71 -4.61
CA TYR A 20 -19.06 -14.91 -3.87
C TYR A 20 -19.23 -16.15 -4.76
N SER A 21 -18.20 -16.98 -4.81
CA SER A 21 -18.18 -18.19 -5.62
C SER A 21 -18.66 -19.38 -4.80
N HIS A 22 -19.83 -19.94 -5.12
CA HIS A 22 -20.40 -21.10 -4.42
C HIS A 22 -19.56 -22.39 -4.55
N CYS A 23 -18.74 -22.48 -5.59
CA CYS A 23 -17.79 -23.59 -5.75
C CYS A 23 -16.42 -23.31 -5.10
N GLY A 24 -16.26 -22.16 -4.44
CA GLY A 24 -15.04 -21.79 -3.72
C GLY A 24 -13.87 -21.38 -4.63
N VAL A 25 -14.06 -21.23 -5.95
CA VAL A 25 -12.99 -20.90 -6.90
C VAL A 25 -13.08 -19.44 -7.35
N TYR A 26 -11.95 -18.74 -7.30
CA TYR A 26 -11.82 -17.32 -7.62
C TYR A 26 -10.71 -17.08 -8.64
N GLN A 27 -10.94 -16.12 -9.54
CA GLN A 27 -10.00 -15.70 -10.57
C GLN A 27 -9.34 -14.36 -10.18
N VAL A 28 -8.02 -14.39 -9.97
CA VAL A 28 -7.20 -13.20 -9.71
C VAL A 28 -6.24 -13.00 -10.86
N ARG A 29 -6.27 -11.82 -11.49
CA ARG A 29 -5.36 -11.42 -12.56
C ARG A 29 -4.15 -10.70 -11.98
N LEU A 30 -2.96 -11.19 -12.29
CA LEU A 30 -1.68 -10.58 -11.91
C LEU A 30 -0.83 -10.33 -13.14
N CYS A 31 -0.06 -9.26 -13.15
CA CYS A 31 0.97 -9.00 -14.14
C CYS A 31 2.26 -9.70 -13.73
N ILE A 32 2.63 -10.76 -14.44
CA ILE A 32 3.81 -11.57 -14.16
C ILE A 32 4.76 -11.41 -15.33
N ASP A 33 5.95 -10.87 -15.05
CA ASP A 33 6.98 -10.59 -16.05
C ASP A 33 6.46 -9.73 -17.22
N GLY A 34 5.63 -8.73 -16.91
CA GLY A 34 5.02 -7.83 -17.89
C GLY A 34 3.81 -8.41 -18.63
N GLN A 35 3.37 -9.63 -18.32
CA GLN A 35 2.21 -10.27 -18.94
C GLN A 35 1.09 -10.52 -17.94
N TRP A 36 -0.13 -10.14 -18.30
CA TRP A 36 -1.32 -10.43 -17.50
C TRP A 36 -1.66 -11.92 -17.54
N LYS A 37 -1.66 -12.58 -16.38
CA LYS A 37 -2.01 -13.99 -16.22
C LYS A 37 -3.11 -14.13 -15.17
N ILE A 38 -3.99 -15.10 -15.38
CA ILE A 38 -5.05 -15.45 -14.43
C ILE A 38 -4.54 -16.54 -13.50
N VAL A 39 -4.59 -16.27 -12.20
CA VAL A 39 -4.27 -17.19 -11.12
C VAL A 39 -5.58 -17.61 -10.46
N LEU A 40 -5.88 -18.91 -10.57
CA LEU A 40 -7.00 -19.52 -9.87
C LEU A 40 -6.61 -19.80 -8.42
N VAL A 41 -7.45 -19.38 -7.48
CA VAL A 41 -7.29 -19.65 -6.05
C VAL A 41 -8.62 -20.14 -5.47
N ASP A 42 -8.54 -21.08 -4.54
CA ASP A 42 -9.67 -21.49 -3.72
C ASP A 42 -9.83 -20.57 -2.48
N ASP A 43 -10.89 -20.74 -1.70
CA ASP A 43 -11.18 -20.01 -0.46
C ASP A 43 -10.68 -20.68 0.83
N PHE A 44 -9.82 -21.70 0.76
CA PHE A 44 -9.14 -22.22 1.95
C PHE A 44 -7.99 -21.29 2.35
N PHE A 45 -8.18 -20.54 3.44
CA PHE A 45 -7.16 -19.64 3.99
C PHE A 45 -6.47 -20.26 5.21
N PRO A 46 -5.17 -20.01 5.41
CA PRO A 46 -4.52 -20.30 6.67
C PRO A 46 -5.19 -19.51 7.79
N CYS A 47 -5.64 -20.20 8.83
CA CYS A 47 -6.28 -19.60 10.01
C CYS A 47 -5.44 -19.83 11.27
N ARG A 48 -5.51 -18.90 12.21
CA ARG A 48 -4.91 -19.06 13.55
C ARG A 48 -5.76 -20.04 14.35
N ALA A 49 -5.12 -21.01 15.00
CA ALA A 49 -5.84 -22.06 15.72
C ALA A 49 -6.64 -21.49 16.90
N GLU A 50 -6.11 -20.47 17.57
CA GLU A 50 -6.66 -19.91 18.80
C GLU A 50 -7.86 -18.99 18.52
N THR A 51 -7.73 -18.11 17.54
CA THR A 51 -8.75 -17.08 17.23
C THR A 51 -9.69 -17.49 16.11
N ARG A 52 -9.38 -18.55 15.36
CA ARG A 52 -10.06 -18.94 14.11
C ARG A 52 -10.14 -17.83 13.06
N SER A 53 -9.28 -16.81 13.17
CA SER A 53 -9.20 -15.71 12.20
C SER A 53 -8.18 -16.04 11.12
N ILE A 54 -8.29 -15.39 9.96
CA ILE A 54 -7.28 -15.47 8.89
C ILE A 54 -5.89 -15.10 9.47
N ALA A 55 -4.88 -15.88 9.13
CA ALA A 55 -3.53 -15.75 9.70
C ALA A 55 -2.73 -14.58 9.10
N PHE A 56 -3.00 -14.25 7.83
CA PHE A 56 -2.28 -13.24 7.04
C PHE A 56 -3.15 -12.00 6.79
N ALA A 57 -3.17 -11.45 5.57
CA ALA A 57 -3.91 -10.24 5.28
C ALA A 57 -5.42 -10.48 5.36
N ASP A 58 -6.07 -9.72 6.23
CA ASP A 58 -7.50 -9.78 6.47
C ASP A 58 -8.18 -8.51 5.96
N GLY A 59 -9.37 -8.69 5.37
CA GLY A 59 -10.20 -7.60 4.87
C GLY A 59 -11.20 -7.16 5.94
N ARG A 60 -11.36 -5.85 6.14
CA ARG A 60 -12.41 -5.34 7.05
C ARG A 60 -13.78 -5.77 6.56
N LYS A 61 -14.70 -6.03 7.50
CA LYS A 61 -16.09 -6.40 7.21
C LYS A 61 -16.22 -7.66 6.33
N ASN A 62 -15.39 -8.68 6.59
CA ASN A 62 -15.41 -9.96 5.87
C ASN A 62 -15.20 -9.83 4.36
N GLN A 63 -14.36 -8.87 3.94
CA GLN A 63 -14.02 -8.66 2.54
C GLN A 63 -12.96 -9.67 2.09
N LEU A 64 -13.35 -10.62 1.23
CA LEU A 64 -12.46 -11.68 0.74
C LEU A 64 -11.42 -11.21 -0.28
N TRP A 65 -11.61 -10.03 -0.89
CA TRP A 65 -10.73 -9.54 -1.94
C TRP A 65 -9.27 -9.39 -1.48
N VAL A 66 -9.06 -9.02 -0.21
CA VAL A 66 -7.71 -8.86 0.37
C VAL A 66 -6.99 -10.22 0.48
N PRO A 67 -7.52 -11.22 1.21
CA PRO A 67 -6.86 -12.51 1.33
C PRO A 67 -6.76 -13.25 -0.01
N LEU A 68 -7.71 -13.07 -0.94
CA LEU A 68 -7.64 -13.69 -2.27
C LEU A 68 -6.44 -13.19 -3.09
N ILE A 69 -6.22 -11.87 -3.14
CA ILE A 69 -5.08 -11.30 -3.85
C ILE A 69 -3.76 -11.70 -3.19
N GLU A 70 -3.69 -11.66 -1.85
CA GLU A 70 -2.50 -12.11 -1.12
C GLU A 70 -2.19 -13.59 -1.42
N LYS A 71 -3.22 -14.45 -1.44
CA LYS A 71 -3.09 -15.87 -1.78
C LYS A 71 -2.61 -16.07 -3.22
N ALA A 72 -3.12 -15.29 -4.18
CA ALA A 72 -2.68 -15.36 -5.57
C ALA A 72 -1.20 -14.96 -5.71
N LEU A 73 -0.77 -13.91 -4.99
CA LEU A 73 0.64 -13.51 -4.93
C LEU A 73 1.51 -14.59 -4.26
N ALA A 74 1.05 -15.16 -3.14
CA ALA A 74 1.73 -16.25 -2.45
C ALA A 74 1.91 -17.47 -3.37
N LYS A 75 0.85 -17.83 -4.13
CA LYS A 75 0.89 -18.93 -5.10
C LYS A 75 1.91 -18.66 -6.20
N GLN A 76 1.97 -17.43 -6.71
CA GLN A 76 2.95 -17.05 -7.74
C GLN A 76 4.40 -17.07 -7.23
N LEU A 77 4.62 -16.65 -5.98
CA LEU A 77 5.96 -16.64 -5.35
C LEU A 77 6.36 -18.01 -4.78
N GLY A 78 5.40 -18.93 -4.62
CA GLY A 78 5.57 -20.30 -4.15
C GLY A 78 5.13 -20.56 -2.71
N SER A 79 4.99 -19.53 -1.86
CA SER A 79 4.46 -19.65 -0.50
C SER A 79 4.12 -18.29 0.12
N TYR A 80 3.31 -18.29 1.19
CA TYR A 80 3.09 -17.09 2.01
C TYR A 80 4.36 -16.59 2.69
N SER A 81 5.31 -17.47 3.04
CA SER A 81 6.56 -17.07 3.70
C SER A 81 7.43 -16.18 2.80
N ARG A 82 7.36 -16.36 1.47
CA ARG A 82 8.09 -15.54 0.50
C ARG A 82 7.54 -14.14 0.33
N LEU A 83 6.28 -13.89 0.70
CA LEU A 83 5.71 -12.53 0.68
C LEU A 83 6.42 -11.58 1.66
N ARG A 84 6.96 -12.10 2.77
CA ARG A 84 7.70 -11.28 3.75
C ARG A 84 9.01 -10.71 3.21
N ALA A 85 9.57 -11.34 2.18
CA ALA A 85 10.81 -10.89 1.53
C ALA A 85 10.56 -10.01 0.29
N GLY A 86 9.31 -9.85 -0.13
CA GLY A 86 8.95 -9.07 -1.32
C GLY A 86 9.05 -7.57 -1.08
N ARG A 87 9.54 -6.82 -2.07
CA ARG A 87 9.56 -5.35 -2.02
C ARG A 87 8.20 -4.80 -2.45
N THR A 88 7.76 -3.68 -1.88
CA THR A 88 6.50 -3.01 -2.24
C THR A 88 6.41 -2.72 -3.75
N ILE A 89 7.56 -2.44 -4.38
CA ILE A 89 7.66 -2.20 -5.83
C ILE A 89 7.25 -3.42 -6.66
N GLU A 90 7.63 -4.63 -6.24
CA GLU A 90 7.30 -5.86 -6.96
C GLU A 90 5.80 -6.14 -6.85
N GLY A 91 5.24 -5.94 -5.65
CA GLY A 91 3.80 -6.04 -5.43
C GLY A 91 3.01 -5.03 -6.27
N LEU A 92 3.46 -3.78 -6.35
CA LEU A 92 2.81 -2.76 -7.17
C LEU A 92 2.88 -3.09 -8.66
N ALA A 93 4.05 -3.49 -9.16
CA ALA A 93 4.22 -3.89 -10.55
C ALA A 93 3.33 -5.09 -10.90
N MET A 94 3.25 -6.10 -10.02
CA MET A 94 2.39 -7.27 -10.24
C MET A 94 0.89 -6.94 -10.24
N LEU A 95 0.46 -5.95 -9.45
CA LEU A 95 -0.96 -5.59 -9.34
C LEU A 95 -1.39 -4.59 -10.41
N THR A 96 -0.50 -3.72 -10.86
CA THR A 96 -0.82 -2.64 -11.82
C THR A 96 -0.35 -2.94 -13.24
N GLY A 97 0.64 -3.82 -13.40
CA GLY A 97 1.35 -4.02 -14.66
C GLY A 97 2.19 -2.82 -15.11
N ALA A 98 2.27 -1.77 -14.30
CA ALA A 98 3.00 -0.54 -14.63
C ALA A 98 4.42 -0.56 -14.04
N PRO A 99 5.37 0.15 -14.68
CA PRO A 99 6.67 0.45 -14.08
C PRO A 99 6.50 1.18 -12.75
N VAL A 100 7.38 0.89 -11.79
CA VAL A 100 7.38 1.52 -10.47
C VAL A 100 8.67 2.30 -10.27
N GLU A 101 8.54 3.58 -9.96
CA GLU A 101 9.67 4.45 -9.62
C GLU A 101 9.80 4.61 -8.10
N VAL A 102 11.05 4.76 -7.63
CA VAL A 102 11.35 5.00 -6.21
C VAL A 102 12.08 6.34 -6.10
N VAL A 103 11.50 7.26 -5.32
CA VAL A 103 12.11 8.54 -5.00
C VAL A 103 12.69 8.45 -3.59
N SER A 104 14.02 8.53 -3.47
CA SER A 104 14.70 8.60 -2.18
C SER A 104 14.48 9.95 -1.52
N LEU A 105 14.02 9.94 -0.27
CA LEU A 105 13.89 11.15 0.53
C LEU A 105 15.18 11.49 1.30
N GLU A 106 16.13 10.56 1.40
CA GLU A 106 17.40 10.74 2.12
C GLU A 106 18.48 11.47 1.31
N ASP A 107 18.36 11.48 -0.02
CA ASP A 107 19.33 12.16 -0.87
C ASP A 107 19.16 13.67 -0.74
N GLU A 108 20.22 14.39 -0.35
CA GLU A 108 20.18 15.83 -0.10
C GLU A 108 20.16 16.66 -1.39
N THR A 109 20.43 16.04 -2.54
CA THR A 109 20.43 16.71 -3.84
C THR A 109 19.02 17.10 -4.25
N ASP A 110 18.86 18.39 -4.49
CA ASP A 110 17.73 19.07 -5.15
C ASP A 110 16.33 18.72 -4.61
N LYS A 111 15.98 19.31 -3.47
CA LYS A 111 14.65 19.22 -2.84
C LYS A 111 13.51 19.67 -3.76
N ASP A 112 13.80 20.59 -4.67
CA ASP A 112 12.80 21.19 -5.56
C ASP A 112 12.47 20.25 -6.71
N ILE A 113 13.48 19.65 -7.34
CA ILE A 113 13.27 18.61 -8.35
C ILE A 113 12.49 17.43 -7.75
N ARG A 114 12.83 16.99 -6.53
CA ARG A 114 12.10 15.89 -5.87
C ARG A 114 10.64 16.24 -5.61
N TRP A 115 10.39 17.44 -5.11
CA TRP A 115 9.03 17.90 -4.89
C TRP A 115 8.25 17.99 -6.20
N ALA A 116 8.83 18.57 -7.24
CA ALA A 116 8.21 18.68 -8.57
C ALA A 116 7.86 17.30 -9.13
N ARG A 117 8.73 16.29 -8.96
CA ARG A 117 8.44 14.90 -9.36
C ARG A 117 7.25 14.30 -8.60
N ILE A 118 7.20 14.47 -7.28
CA ILE A 118 6.11 13.95 -6.44
C ILE A 118 4.79 14.64 -6.81
N LEU A 119 4.81 15.96 -7.01
CA LEU A 119 3.63 16.72 -7.42
C LEU A 119 3.14 16.32 -8.81
N SER A 120 4.05 16.24 -9.79
CA SER A 120 3.72 15.81 -11.16
C SER A 120 3.16 14.38 -11.21
N ALA A 121 3.73 13.46 -10.43
CA ALA A 121 3.21 12.09 -10.32
C ALA A 121 1.76 12.07 -9.78
N ARG A 122 1.45 12.96 -8.82
CA ARG A 122 0.11 13.10 -8.29
C ARG A 122 -0.87 13.67 -9.32
N GLU A 123 -0.48 14.72 -10.03
CA GLU A 123 -1.28 15.36 -11.09
C GLU A 123 -1.55 14.40 -12.26
N ALA A 124 -0.59 13.53 -12.58
CA ALA A 124 -0.74 12.46 -13.57
C ALA A 124 -1.67 11.31 -13.11
N GLY A 125 -2.13 11.31 -11.86
CA GLY A 125 -3.03 10.30 -11.31
C GLY A 125 -2.35 8.96 -10.96
N PHE A 126 -1.04 8.97 -10.73
CA PHE A 126 -0.32 7.76 -10.34
C PHE A 126 -0.69 7.27 -8.93
N ILE A 127 -0.57 5.96 -8.73
CA ILE A 127 -0.68 5.35 -7.41
C ILE A 127 0.62 5.62 -6.66
N MET A 128 0.51 6.28 -5.52
CA MET A 128 1.67 6.71 -4.75
C MET A 128 1.65 6.11 -3.35
N GLY A 129 2.75 5.47 -2.98
CA GLY A 129 2.99 4.94 -1.64
C GLY A 129 4.30 5.45 -1.08
N CYS A 130 4.40 5.51 0.24
CA CYS A 130 5.65 5.85 0.92
C CYS A 130 5.86 4.94 2.13
N SER A 131 7.10 4.83 2.59
CA SER A 131 7.44 4.18 3.84
C SER A 131 8.36 5.06 4.66
N CYS A 132 8.28 4.92 5.98
CA CYS A 132 9.14 5.64 6.90
C CYS A 132 10.18 4.68 7.50
N GLY A 133 11.42 5.14 7.65
CA GLY A 133 12.45 4.41 8.41
C GLY A 133 12.94 3.10 7.79
N ALA A 134 12.82 2.96 6.47
CA ALA A 134 13.43 1.87 5.69
C ALA A 134 14.77 2.28 5.02
N GLY A 135 15.27 3.49 5.32
CA GLY A 135 16.49 4.04 4.75
C GLY A 135 17.76 3.64 5.50
N LYS A 136 18.89 4.25 5.13
CA LYS A 136 20.22 3.89 5.67
C LYS A 136 20.44 4.39 7.10
N ARG A 137 19.66 5.37 7.55
CA ARG A 137 19.80 5.97 8.88
C ARG A 137 19.12 5.12 9.94
N ALA A 138 19.78 4.98 11.09
CA ALA A 138 19.16 4.39 12.27
C ALA A 138 17.93 5.21 12.68
N VAL A 139 16.82 4.51 12.88
CA VAL A 139 15.52 5.14 13.17
C VAL A 139 15.12 4.81 14.59
N ASN A 140 14.83 5.85 15.38
CA ASN A 140 14.23 5.68 16.70
C ASN A 140 12.71 5.50 16.55
N GLU A 141 12.24 4.26 16.68
CA GLU A 141 10.83 3.89 16.50
C GLU A 141 9.90 4.59 17.51
N GLU A 142 10.38 4.92 18.72
CA GLU A 142 9.59 5.61 19.73
C GLU A 142 9.25 7.03 19.32
N VAL A 143 10.18 7.73 18.65
CA VAL A 143 9.97 9.10 18.15
C VAL A 143 8.89 9.10 17.07
N PHE A 144 8.94 8.15 16.14
CA PHE A 144 7.89 7.98 15.13
C PHE A 144 6.53 7.73 15.79
N ARG A 145 6.49 6.79 16.75
CA ARG A 145 5.25 6.40 17.44
C ARG A 145 4.64 7.55 18.23
N ARG A 146 5.46 8.36 18.91
CA ARG A 146 5.03 9.55 19.65
C ARG A 146 4.35 10.57 18.72
N ASN A 147 4.88 10.74 17.51
CA ASN A 147 4.31 11.62 16.50
C ASN A 147 3.13 10.99 15.72
N GLY A 148 2.79 9.74 16.03
CA GLY A 148 1.69 9.02 15.37
C GLY A 148 2.06 8.37 14.04
N LEU A 149 3.35 8.07 13.81
CA LEU A 149 3.84 7.31 12.66
C LEU A 149 4.45 5.98 13.11
N LEU A 150 4.56 5.03 12.18
CA LEU A 150 5.18 3.73 12.37
C LEU A 150 6.38 3.63 11.43
N ALA A 151 7.53 3.26 11.98
CA ALA A 151 8.71 2.93 11.20
C ALA A 151 8.51 1.58 10.49
N LYS A 152 9.20 1.39 9.37
CA LYS A 152 9.16 0.18 8.51
C LYS A 152 7.74 -0.22 8.11
N HIS A 153 6.87 0.78 7.98
CA HIS A 153 5.46 0.60 7.64
C HIS A 153 5.13 1.35 6.35
N ALA A 154 4.24 0.77 5.54
CA ALA A 154 3.81 1.35 4.28
C ALA A 154 2.56 2.23 4.48
N TYR A 155 2.60 3.42 3.89
CA TYR A 155 1.53 4.41 3.88
C TYR A 155 1.10 4.68 2.44
N SER A 156 -0.18 5.05 2.27
CA SER A 156 -0.69 5.54 0.99
C SER A 156 -0.58 7.06 0.95
N VAL A 157 -0.06 7.61 -0.14
CA VAL A 157 -0.05 9.05 -0.40
C VAL A 157 -1.34 9.38 -1.13
N LEU A 158 -2.30 9.95 -0.39
CA LEU A 158 -3.63 10.27 -0.90
C LEU A 158 -3.68 11.60 -1.62
N ASP A 159 -2.82 12.55 -1.28
CA ASP A 159 -2.76 13.84 -1.94
C ASP A 159 -1.40 14.51 -1.77
N VAL A 160 -1.05 15.36 -2.73
CA VAL A 160 0.17 16.16 -2.75
C VAL A 160 -0.23 17.56 -3.18
N ARG A 161 0.08 18.57 -2.35
CA ARG A 161 -0.28 19.97 -2.63
C ARG A 161 0.83 20.91 -2.22
N GLN A 162 0.99 21.98 -2.97
CA GLN A 162 1.80 23.12 -2.60
C GLN A 162 0.88 24.32 -2.37
N GLU A 163 0.96 24.91 -1.18
CA GLU A 163 0.20 26.09 -0.78
C GLU A 163 1.18 27.15 -0.28
N GLY A 164 1.36 28.22 -1.05
CA GLY A 164 2.44 29.18 -0.84
C GLY A 164 3.82 28.49 -0.74
N GLU A 165 4.49 28.67 0.40
CA GLU A 165 5.80 28.05 0.70
C GLU A 165 5.66 26.62 1.28
N HIS A 166 4.44 26.16 1.56
CA HIS A 166 4.21 24.89 2.23
C HIS A 166 4.00 23.75 1.24
N ARG A 167 4.77 22.68 1.45
CA ARG A 167 4.71 21.42 0.70
C ARG A 167 4.04 20.36 1.56
N LEU A 168 2.82 19.94 1.18
CA LEU A 168 1.95 19.11 2.00
C LEU A 168 1.69 17.74 1.35
N LEU A 169 1.79 16.69 2.16
CA LEU A 169 1.44 15.32 1.80
C LEU A 169 0.31 14.82 2.70
N LYS A 170 -0.77 14.32 2.08
CA LYS A 170 -1.85 13.65 2.80
C LYS A 170 -1.58 12.15 2.82
N LEU A 171 -1.31 11.61 4.00
CA LEU A 171 -0.99 10.18 4.17
C LEU A 171 -2.15 9.40 4.79
N ARG A 172 -2.30 8.14 4.39
CA ARG A 172 -3.23 7.18 5.01
C ARG A 172 -2.47 5.99 5.56
N ASN A 173 -2.67 5.70 6.85
CA ASN A 173 -2.27 4.43 7.45
C ASN A 173 -3.29 3.34 7.08
N PRO A 174 -2.86 2.23 6.44
CA PRO A 174 -3.73 1.08 6.15
C PRO A 174 -4.47 0.52 7.37
N TRP A 175 -3.85 0.57 8.55
CA TRP A 175 -4.43 0.04 9.78
C TRP A 175 -5.54 0.94 10.37
N GLY A 176 -5.68 2.17 9.85
CA GLY A 176 -6.67 3.13 10.35
C GLY A 176 -6.42 3.63 11.77
N SER A 177 -5.22 3.39 12.31
CA SER A 177 -4.71 3.89 13.58
C SER A 177 -3.35 4.57 13.36
N PHE A 178 -2.73 5.16 14.39
CA PHE A 178 -1.48 5.91 14.27
C PHE A 178 -1.56 6.99 13.17
N VAL A 179 -2.26 8.07 13.51
CA VAL A 179 -2.42 9.26 12.67
C VAL A 179 -1.43 10.32 13.13
N TRP A 180 -0.81 11.01 12.18
CA TRP A 180 0.11 12.13 12.42
C TRP A 180 -0.47 13.14 13.42
N LYS A 181 0.33 13.52 14.41
CA LYS A 181 -0.06 14.43 15.50
C LYS A 181 0.62 15.80 15.44
N GLY A 182 1.52 16.02 14.50
CA GLY A 182 2.27 17.27 14.38
C GLY A 182 1.52 18.38 13.62
N LYS A 183 2.28 19.34 13.09
CA LYS A 183 1.74 20.41 12.21
C LYS A 183 0.99 19.81 11.04
N TRP A 184 -0.12 20.42 10.64
CA TRP A 184 -1.02 19.93 9.57
C TRP A 184 -1.68 18.57 9.87
N SER A 185 -1.78 18.17 11.14
CA SER A 185 -2.66 17.08 11.57
C SER A 185 -4.11 17.54 11.63
N ASN A 186 -5.06 16.60 11.67
CA ASN A 186 -6.50 16.92 11.73
C ASN A 186 -6.88 17.84 12.90
N ASN A 187 -6.15 17.77 14.02
CA ASN A 187 -6.42 18.56 15.23
C ASN A 187 -5.45 19.73 15.40
N TRP A 188 -4.67 20.08 14.37
CA TRP A 188 -3.72 21.17 14.45
C TRP A 188 -4.45 22.52 14.41
N SER A 189 -4.28 23.35 15.43
CA SER A 189 -4.95 24.66 15.51
C SER A 189 -4.44 25.71 14.51
N GLY A 190 -3.34 25.42 13.80
CA GLY A 190 -2.70 26.33 12.86
C GLY A 190 -3.17 26.20 11.41
N TRP A 191 -4.26 25.46 11.13
CA TRP A 191 -4.83 25.45 9.79
C TRP A 191 -5.28 26.86 9.40
N PRO A 192 -4.96 27.33 8.18
CA PRO A 192 -5.57 28.56 7.67
C PRO A 192 -7.09 28.39 7.67
N GLN A 193 -7.78 29.42 8.17
CA GLN A 193 -9.25 29.48 8.24
C GLN A 193 -9.87 29.63 6.85
#